data_AF-A0A800F317-F1
#
_entry.id   AF-A0A800F317-F1
#
_cell.length_a   1.000
_cell.length_b   1.000
_cell.length_c   1.000
_cell.angle_alpha   90.00
_cell.angle_beta   90.00
_cell.angle_gamma   90.00
#
_symmetry.space_group_name_H-M   'P 1'
#
loop_
_entity.id
_entity.type
_entity.pdbx_description
1 polymer ?
#
loop_
_entity_poly.entity_id
_entity_poly.type
_entity_poly.pdbx_seq_one_letter_code
_entity_poly.pdbx_strand_id
1 'polypeptide(L)' 'VQKIKEGKGDFGFNAKEEKYEGLNKAGIIDPTKVVRIALENAASIASMLLTTECVIVDKVDESSAPAMPPMGGGMPGMM' A
#
# COMPACT_ATOMS: atom_id res chain seq x y z
N VAL A 1 -14.62 -18.77 -1.83
CA VAL A 1 -15.57 -17.85 -1.17
C VAL A 1 -16.91 -18.51 -0.84
N GLN A 2 -17.60 -19.16 -1.79
CA GLN A 2 -18.93 -19.75 -1.55
C GLN A 2 -18.96 -20.75 -0.38
N LYS A 3 -17.99 -21.67 -0.33
CA LYS A 3 -17.82 -22.61 0.78
C LYS A 3 -17.67 -21.95 2.15
N ILE A 4 -17.01 -20.78 2.22
CA ILE A 4 -16.88 -20.01 3.48
C ILE A 4 -18.22 -19.39 3.87
N LYS A 5 -18.97 -18.86 2.88
CA LYS A 5 -20.30 -18.27 3.09
C LYS A 5 -21.35 -19.28 3.59
N GLU A 6 -21.19 -20.55 3.24
CA GLU A 6 -22.04 -21.65 3.73
C GLU A 6 -21.70 -22.04 5.19
N GLY A 7 -20.48 -21.72 5.65
CA GLY A 7 -20.05 -21.88 7.03
C GLY A 7 -20.61 -20.81 7.96
N LYS A 8 -20.33 -20.96 9.26
CA LYS A 8 -20.73 -19.99 10.30
C LYS A 8 -19.55 -19.73 11.25
N GLY A 9 -19.54 -18.56 11.88
CA GLY A 9 -18.55 -18.21 12.90
C GLY A 9 -17.13 -18.13 12.33
N ASP A 10 -16.20 -18.89 12.92
CA ASP A 10 -14.78 -18.91 12.60
C ASP A 10 -14.39 -19.88 11.47
N PHE A 11 -15.37 -20.47 10.77
CA PHE A 11 -15.09 -21.32 9.61
C PHE A 11 -14.47 -20.50 8.48
N GLY A 12 -13.31 -20.94 7.99
CA GLY A 12 -12.57 -20.24 6.95
C GLY A 12 -11.62 -21.14 6.18
N PHE A 13 -10.77 -20.52 5.37
CA PHE A 13 -9.75 -21.21 4.59
C PHE A 13 -8.38 -20.99 5.21
N ASN A 14 -7.74 -22.07 5.65
CA ASN A 14 -6.35 -22.06 6.07
C ASN A 14 -5.47 -22.07 4.81
N ALA A 15 -4.86 -20.94 4.49
CA ALA A 15 -4.00 -20.79 3.33
C ALA A 15 -2.65 -21.52 3.44
N LYS A 16 -2.20 -21.86 4.65
CA LYS A 16 -0.95 -22.60 4.87
C LYS A 16 -1.08 -24.07 4.51
N GLU A 17 -2.20 -24.68 4.87
CA GLU A 17 -2.50 -26.11 4.70
C GLU A 17 -3.51 -26.38 3.58
N GLU A 18 -3.92 -25.33 2.87
CA GLU A 18 -4.89 -25.34 1.76
C GLU A 18 -6.23 -26.05 2.05
N LYS A 19 -6.70 -25.98 3.30
CA LYS A 19 -7.93 -26.67 3.75
C LYS A 19 -8.94 -25.72 4.39
N TYR A 20 -10.20 -26.15 4.38
CA TYR A 20 -11.29 -25.44 5.05
C TYR A 20 -11.49 -26.00 6.45
N GLU A 21 -11.40 -25.15 7.46
CA GLU A 21 -11.49 -25.55 8.87
C GLU A 21 -11.89 -24.37 9.78
N GLY A 22 -12.08 -24.64 11.07
CA GLY A 22 -12.27 -23.58 12.07
C GLY A 22 -10.94 -22.88 12.36
N LEU A 23 -10.85 -21.61 11.99
CA LEU A 23 -9.59 -20.85 12.05
C LEU A 23 -9.11 -20.65 13.50
N ASN A 24 -10.02 -20.47 14.46
CA ASN A 24 -9.63 -20.31 15.87
C ASN A 24 -8.98 -21.58 16.42
N LYS A 25 -9.54 -22.75 16.09
CA LYS A 25 -8.98 -24.05 16.49
C LYS A 25 -7.64 -24.35 15.80
N ALA A 26 -7.48 -23.86 14.57
CA ALA A 26 -6.21 -23.93 13.83
C ALA A 26 -5.15 -22.94 14.33
N GLY A 27 -5.48 -22.05 15.28
CA GLY A 27 -4.58 -21.03 15.82
C GLY A 27 -4.37 -19.83 14.91
N ILE A 28 -5.20 -19.66 13.89
CA ILE A 28 -5.15 -18.52 12.95
C ILE A 28 -6.06 -17.43 13.53
N ILE A 29 -5.46 -16.52 14.31
CA ILE A 29 -6.20 -15.54 15.12
C ILE A 29 -5.55 -14.16 14.93
N ASP A 30 -6.37 -13.18 14.57
CA ASP A 30 -5.97 -11.77 14.52
C ASP A 30 -6.56 -11.00 15.71
N PRO A 31 -5.79 -10.11 16.37
CA PRO A 31 -6.32 -9.27 17.43
C PRO A 31 -7.43 -8.35 16.93
N THR A 32 -8.49 -8.18 17.72
CA THR A 32 -9.63 -7.31 17.37
C THR A 32 -9.22 -5.89 16.99
N LYS A 33 -8.20 -5.34 17.68
CA LYS A 33 -7.67 -3.99 17.39
C LYS A 33 -7.03 -3.91 16.00
N VAL A 34 -6.40 -4.98 15.51
CA VAL A 34 -5.75 -4.99 14.20
C VAL A 34 -6.79 -4.93 13.10
N VAL A 35 -7.77 -5.83 13.12
CA VAL A 35 -8.80 -5.91 12.07
C VAL A 35 -9.68 -4.65 12.06
N ARG A 36 -10.09 -4.14 13.23
CA ARG A 36 -10.93 -2.93 13.30
C ARG A 36 -10.21 -1.70 12.71
N ILE A 37 -8.95 -1.48 13.11
CA ILE A 37 -8.19 -0.29 12.69
C ILE A 37 -7.85 -0.38 11.20
N ALA A 38 -7.53 -1.58 10.70
CA ALA A 38 -7.30 -1.78 9.28
C ALA A 38 -8.53 -1.40 8.45
N LEU A 39 -9.73 -1.84 8.87
CA LEU A 39 -10.98 -1.51 8.18
C LEU A 39 -11.33 -0.01 8.29
N GLU A 40 -11.22 0.57 9.49
CA GLU A 40 -11.50 1.99 9.74
C GLU A 40 -10.59 2.91 8.92
N ASN A 41 -9.28 2.62 8.89
CA ASN A 41 -8.31 3.40 8.11
C ASN A 41 -8.54 3.26 6.60
N ALA A 42 -8.85 2.04 6.13
CA ALA A 42 -9.16 1.81 4.72
C ALA A 42 -10.42 2.57 4.30
N ALA A 43 -11.49 2.51 5.11
CA ALA A 43 -12.71 3.27 4.88
C ALA A 43 -12.45 4.78 4.90
N SER A 44 -11.62 5.28 5.83
CA SER A 44 -11.28 6.70 5.92
C SER A 44 -10.61 7.24 4.65
N ILE A 45 -9.58 6.55 4.15
CA ILE A 45 -8.89 6.95 2.91
C ILE A 45 -9.81 6.78 1.70
N ALA A 46 -10.57 5.68 1.61
CA ALA A 46 -11.50 5.46 0.51
C ALA A 46 -12.57 6.57 0.45
N SER A 47 -13.15 6.95 1.59
CA SER A 47 -14.11 8.05 1.67
C SER A 47 -13.50 9.37 1.25
N MET A 48 -12.31 9.70 1.75
CA MET A 48 -11.59 10.93 1.37
C MET A 48 -11.39 11.00 -0.14
N LEU A 49 -10.85 9.94 -0.75
CA LEU A 49 -10.61 9.86 -2.19
C LEU A 49 -11.91 9.95 -3.01
N LEU A 50 -12.97 9.24 -2.62
CA LEU A 50 -14.26 9.28 -3.31
C LEU A 50 -14.90 10.67 -3.29
N THR A 51 -14.65 11.47 -2.26
CA THR A 51 -15.14 12.85 -2.15
C THR A 51 -14.18 13.90 -2.72
N THR A 52 -13.01 13.47 -3.21
CA THR A 52 -12.00 14.38 -3.77
C THR A 52 -12.22 14.51 -5.27
N GLU A 53 -12.77 15.65 -5.69
CA GLU A 53 -13.09 15.92 -7.10
C GLU A 53 -11.84 16.17 -7.97
N CYS A 54 -10.74 16.64 -7.38
CA CYS A 54 -9.51 16.95 -8.10
C CYS A 54 -8.27 16.77 -7.22
N VAL A 55 -7.18 16.29 -7.82
CA VAL A 55 -5.84 16.24 -7.23
C VAL A 55 -4.93 17.09 -8.11
N ILE A 56 -4.34 18.14 -7.53
CA ILE A 56 -3.35 18.99 -8.19
C ILE A 56 -1.97 18.49 -7.81
N VAL A 57 -1.09 18.33 -8.80
CA VAL A 57 0.30 17.93 -8.61
C VAL A 57 1.22 18.97 -9.25
N ASP A 58 2.37 19.20 -8.62
CA ASP A 58 3.40 20.05 -9.20
C ASP A 58 3.98 19.40 -10.44
N LYS A 59 4.24 20.20 -11.47
CA LYS A 59 4.91 19.73 -12.68
C LYS A 59 6.37 19.45 -12.35
N VAL A 60 6.87 18.29 -12.76
CA VAL A 60 8.30 17.99 -12.67
C VAL A 60 9.05 18.96 -13.57
N ASP A 61 9.91 19.78 -12.97
CA ASP A 61 10.72 20.77 -13.66
C ASP A 61 12.01 20.09 -14.16
N GLU A 62 12.31 20.15 -15.46
CA GLU A 62 13.53 19.54 -16.02
C GLU A 62 14.82 20.22 -15.49
N SER A 63 14.69 21.42 -14.92
CA SER A 63 15.77 22.16 -14.25
C SER A 63 16.14 21.61 -12.87
N SER A 64 15.35 20.67 -12.31
CA SER A 64 15.61 20.03 -11.01
C SER A 64 16.64 18.89 -11.06
N ALA A 65 17.21 18.61 -12.24
CA ALA A 65 18.39 17.75 -12.33
C ALA A 65 19.54 18.37 -11.52
N PRO A 66 20.20 17.63 -10.62
CA PRO A 66 21.34 18.13 -9.87
C PRO A 66 22.35 18.72 -10.86
N ALA A 67 22.74 19.99 -10.66
CA ALA A 67 23.76 20.62 -11.47
C ALA A 67 25.01 19.73 -11.46
N MET A 68 25.32 19.14 -12.62
CA MET A 68 26.54 18.37 -12.78
C MET A 68 27.71 19.29 -12.39
N PRO A 69 28.59 18.87 -11.46
CA PRO A 69 29.70 19.70 -11.03
C PRO A 69 30.52 20.14 -12.25
N PRO A 70 30.95 21.41 -12.32
CA PRO A 70 31.71 21.90 -13.46
C PRO A 70 32.92 21.00 -13.65
N MET A 71 32.96 20.31 -14.80
CA MET A 71 34.13 19.57 -15.24
C MET A 71 35.29 20.55 -15.32
N GLY A 72 36.13 20.51 -14.29
CA GLY A 72 37.26 21.40 -14.15
C GLY A 72 38.30 21.16 -15.24
N GLY A 73 38.84 22.28 -15.72
CA GLY A 73 40.22 22.33 -16.22
C GLY A 73 40.39 22.13 -17.71
N GLY A 74 40.90 23.18 -18.36
CA GLY A 74 41.70 23.05 -19.57
C GLY A 74 41.23 23.92 -20.72
N MET A 75 41.75 25.15 -20.79
CA MET A 75 42.67 25.58 -21.86
C MET A 75 42.90 27.09 -21.76
N PRO A 76 43.91 27.56 -21.00
CA PRO A 76 44.42 28.91 -21.16
C PRO A 76 45.29 28.94 -22.42
N GLY A 77 44.74 29.44 -23.52
CA GLY A 77 45.52 29.76 -24.71
C GLY A 77 44.74 29.55 -25.99
N MET A 78 44.33 30.65 -26.63
CA MET A 78 44.82 31.04 -27.97
C MET A 78 44.13 32.33 -28.41
N MET A 79 44.94 33.40 -28.53
CA MET A 79 44.72 34.69 -29.22
C MET A 79 43.60 35.61 -28.72
#